data_AF-A0A973APH6-F1
#
_entry.id   AF-A0A973APH6-F1
#
_cell.length_a   1.000
_cell.length_b   1.000
_cell.length_c   1.000
_cell.angle_alpha   90.00
_cell.angle_beta   90.00
_cell.angle_gamma   90.00
#
_symmetry.space_group_name_H-M   'P 1'
#
loop_
_entity.id
_entity.type
_entity.pdbx_description
1 polymer ?
#
loop_
_entity_poly.entity_id
_entity_poly.type
_entity_poly.pdbx_seq_one_letter_code
_entity_poly.pdbx_strand_id
1 'polypeptide(L)'
;MRTEIEDGTAAERAWGELDVIDGELQSAFDRILDSVERIGAELETLDSAVAVPIEEAISELLEASAVRDIVGQRLVAVRLAVDHLVAGRGKSESSVERNRDNTSKIGEKLETGSTSESGLLNGPQMPGKAKSQTEVDALFDNLD
;
A
#
# COMPACT_ATOMS: atom_id res chain seq x y z
N MET A 1 -34.11 -0.68 1.37
CA MET A 1 -34.14 0.14 2.60
C MET A 1 -33.47 -0.50 3.82
N ARG A 2 -33.76 -1.76 4.22
CA ARG A 2 -33.04 -2.39 5.37
C ARG A 2 -31.60 -2.83 5.02
N THR A 3 -31.37 -3.24 3.77
CA THR A 3 -30.07 -3.70 3.26
C THR A 3 -29.06 -2.59 2.99
N GLU A 4 -29.50 -1.40 2.55
CA GLU A 4 -28.60 -0.27 2.26
C GLU A 4 -28.04 0.41 3.51
N ILE A 5 -28.83 0.44 4.60
CA ILE A 5 -28.39 0.97 5.90
C ILE A 5 -27.37 0.01 6.54
N GLU A 6 -27.54 -1.31 6.38
CA GLU A 6 -26.58 -2.32 6.86
C GLU A 6 -25.25 -2.27 6.08
N ASP A 7 -25.29 -2.10 4.75
CA ASP A 7 -24.09 -1.98 3.91
C ASP A 7 -23.26 -0.72 4.20
N GLY A 8 -23.90 0.43 4.46
CA GLY A 8 -23.21 1.66 4.85
C GLY A 8 -22.45 1.52 6.17
N THR A 9 -23.07 0.87 7.17
CA THR A 9 -22.43 0.60 8.46
C THR A 9 -21.30 -0.43 8.37
N ALA A 10 -21.39 -1.40 7.45
CA ALA A 10 -20.34 -2.41 7.24
C ALA A 10 -19.10 -1.81 6.57
N ALA A 11 -19.28 -0.92 5.59
CA ALA A 11 -18.18 -0.21 4.94
C ALA A 11 -17.44 0.73 5.90
N GLU A 12 -18.19 1.53 6.66
CA GLU A 12 -17.62 2.42 7.69
C GLU A 12 -16.84 1.65 8.74
N ARG A 13 -17.37 0.50 9.18
CA ARG A 13 -16.66 -0.40 10.09
C ARG A 13 -15.38 -0.93 9.45
N ALA A 14 -15.43 -1.40 8.20
CA ALA A 14 -14.26 -1.92 7.50
C ALA A 14 -13.16 -0.86 7.33
N TRP A 15 -13.53 0.39 7.07
CA TRP A 15 -12.57 1.50 7.06
C TRP A 15 -11.96 1.74 8.43
N GLY A 16 -12.78 1.76 9.49
CA GLY A 16 -12.27 1.88 10.85
C GLY A 16 -11.27 0.78 11.22
N GLU A 17 -11.55 -0.47 10.82
CA GLU A 17 -10.62 -1.60 11.04
C GLU A 17 -9.33 -1.43 10.21
N LEU A 18 -9.41 -0.96 8.96
CA LEU A 18 -8.22 -0.69 8.13
C LEU A 18 -7.34 0.43 8.71
N ASP A 19 -7.96 1.51 9.20
CA ASP A 19 -7.24 2.63 9.82
C ASP A 19 -6.58 2.20 11.14
N VAL A 20 -7.26 1.36 11.94
CA VAL A 20 -6.69 0.76 13.16
C VAL A 20 -5.49 -0.13 12.82
N ILE A 21 -5.61 -1.00 11.81
CA ILE A 21 -4.52 -1.88 11.38
C ILE A 21 -3.31 -1.06 10.93
N ASP A 22 -3.50 -0.03 10.11
CA ASP A 22 -2.41 0.84 9.64
C ASP A 22 -1.71 1.53 10.81
N GLY A 23 -2.49 2.05 11.77
CA GLY A 23 -1.96 2.67 12.99
C GLY A 23 -1.21 1.71 13.90
N GLU A 24 -1.75 0.51 14.14
CA GLU A 24 -1.08 -0.53 14.94
C GLU A 24 0.22 -0.98 14.27
N LEU A 25 0.21 -1.14 12.95
CA LEU A 25 1.38 -1.53 12.18
C LEU A 25 2.46 -0.45 12.23
N GLN A 26 2.09 0.83 12.05
CA GLN A 26 3.00 1.95 12.21
C GLN A 26 3.64 1.95 13.60
N SER A 27 2.84 1.86 14.66
CA SER A 27 3.36 1.86 16.03
C SER A 27 4.29 0.67 16.29
N ALA A 28 4.00 -0.50 15.73
CA ALA A 28 4.87 -1.67 15.87
C ALA A 28 6.22 -1.46 15.19
N PHE A 29 6.25 -0.90 13.97
CA PHE A 29 7.49 -0.61 13.25
C PHE A 29 8.31 0.49 13.94
N ASP A 30 7.68 1.57 14.41
CA ASP A 30 8.37 2.64 15.13
C ASP A 30 9.07 2.08 16.39
N ARG A 31 8.40 1.20 17.14
CA ARG A 31 8.99 0.50 18.30
C ARG A 31 10.15 -0.42 17.93
N ILE A 32 10.10 -1.07 16.76
CA ILE A 32 11.20 -1.91 16.27
C ILE A 32 12.41 -1.02 15.94
N LEU A 33 12.19 0.10 15.22
CA LEU A 33 13.24 1.05 14.87
C LEU A 33 13.90 1.63 16.13
N ASP A 34 13.10 2.11 17.09
CA ASP A 34 13.60 2.59 18.39
C ASP A 34 14.43 1.52 19.13
N SER A 35 14.00 0.25 19.06
CA SER A 35 14.71 -0.84 19.71
C SER A 35 16.05 -1.12 19.03
N VAL A 36 16.08 -1.11 17.70
CA VAL A 36 17.29 -1.30 16.90
C VAL A 36 18.29 -0.16 17.12
N GLU A 37 17.83 1.10 17.15
CA GLU A 37 18.69 2.26 17.46
C GLU A 37 19.32 2.14 18.86
N ARG A 38 18.53 1.71 19.85
CA ARG A 38 19.04 1.47 21.21
C ARG A 38 20.07 0.36 21.27
N ILE A 39 19.89 -0.73 20.50
CA ILE A 39 20.90 -1.79 20.39
C ILE A 39 22.17 -1.23 19.72
N GLY A 40 22.01 -0.40 18.68
CA GLY A 40 23.10 0.31 18.01
C GLY A 40 23.95 1.17 18.96
N ALA A 41 23.31 1.89 19.89
CA ALA A 41 24.02 2.69 20.89
C ALA A 41 24.84 1.83 21.87
N GLU A 42 24.34 0.66 22.26
CA GLU A 42 25.05 -0.25 23.17
C GLU A 42 26.20 -0.99 22.49
N LEU A 43 26.14 -1.18 21.16
CA LEU A 43 27.16 -1.85 20.37
C LEU A 43 28.54 -1.17 20.46
N GLU A 44 28.56 0.16 20.58
CA GLU A 44 29.80 0.93 20.76
C GLU A 44 30.59 0.54 22.02
N THR A 45 29.95 -0.14 22.98
CA THR A 45 30.57 -0.59 24.22
C THR A 45 31.14 -2.01 24.14
N LEU A 46 30.85 -2.73 23.05
CA LEU A 46 31.24 -4.13 22.86
C LEU A 46 32.54 -4.25 22.06
N ASP A 47 33.22 -5.39 22.21
CA ASP A 47 34.34 -5.73 21.34
C ASP A 47 33.88 -5.97 19.90
N SER A 48 34.70 -5.55 18.93
CA SER A 48 34.42 -5.66 17.50
C SER A 48 34.03 -7.08 17.03
N ALA A 49 34.60 -8.13 17.63
CA ALA A 49 34.30 -9.51 17.24
C ALA A 49 32.85 -9.91 17.57
N VAL A 50 32.22 -9.22 18.52
CA VAL A 50 30.81 -9.40 18.90
C VAL A 50 29.93 -8.34 18.24
N ALA A 51 30.44 -7.12 18.07
CA ALA A 51 29.66 -6.01 17.54
C ALA A 51 29.32 -6.16 16.05
N VAL A 52 30.29 -6.56 15.22
CA VAL A 52 30.13 -6.61 13.75
C VAL A 52 28.95 -7.49 13.29
N PRO A 53 28.77 -8.74 13.79
CA PRO A 53 27.63 -9.56 13.37
C PRO A 53 26.27 -8.97 13.78
N ILE A 54 26.23 -8.19 14.87
CA ILE A 54 24.99 -7.56 15.35
C ILE A 54 24.69 -6.30 14.51
N GLU A 55 25.70 -5.53 14.13
CA GLU A 55 25.55 -4.40 13.20
C GLU A 55 25.02 -4.84 11.82
N GLU A 56 25.50 -5.97 11.31
CA GLU A 56 24.98 -6.59 10.08
C GLU A 56 23.49 -6.96 10.25
N ALA A 57 23.14 -7.65 11.34
CA ALA A 57 21.75 -8.01 11.63
C ALA A 57 20.83 -6.78 11.81
N ILE A 58 21.33 -5.71 12.42
CA ILE A 58 20.64 -4.42 12.54
C ILE A 58 20.38 -3.83 11.15
N SER A 59 21.39 -3.85 10.27
CA SER A 59 21.27 -3.32 8.92
C SER A 59 20.21 -4.08 8.12
N GLU A 60 20.20 -5.41 8.21
CA GLU A 60 19.16 -6.25 7.59
C GLU A 60 17.75 -5.94 8.13
N LEU A 61 17.61 -5.72 9.44
CA LEU A 61 16.32 -5.35 10.04
C LEU A 61 15.82 -3.98 9.56
N LEU A 62 16.72 -3.00 9.46
CA LEU A 62 16.38 -1.66 8.96
C LEU A 62 15.93 -1.74 7.49
N GLU A 63 16.64 -2.49 6.65
CA GLU A 63 16.24 -2.69 5.25
C GLU A 63 14.90 -3.41 5.14
N ALA A 64 14.69 -4.48 5.93
CA ALA A 64 13.43 -5.22 5.96
C ALA A 64 12.25 -4.33 6.40
N SER A 65 12.48 -3.38 7.31
CA SER A 65 11.45 -2.47 7.79
C SER A 65 10.91 -1.51 6.72
N ALA A 66 11.66 -1.31 5.61
CA ALA A 66 11.23 -0.49 4.48
C ALA A 66 9.96 -1.03 3.80
N VAL A 67 9.62 -2.31 4.00
CA VAL A 67 8.35 -2.89 3.52
C VAL A 67 7.11 -2.18 4.07
N ARG A 68 7.22 -1.49 5.22
CA ARG A 68 6.12 -0.74 5.83
C ARG A 68 5.51 0.27 4.88
N ASP A 69 6.33 1.06 4.19
CA ASP A 69 5.85 2.10 3.27
C ASP A 69 4.99 1.48 2.15
N ILE A 70 5.46 0.36 1.60
CA ILE A 70 4.73 -0.40 0.58
C ILE A 70 3.40 -0.93 1.14
N VAL A 71 3.39 -1.40 2.39
CA VAL A 71 2.16 -1.90 3.04
C VAL A 71 1.16 -0.77 3.28
N GLY A 72 1.58 0.38 3.80
CA GLY A 72 0.72 1.54 4.02
C GLY A 72 0.09 2.03 2.72
N GLN A 73 0.88 2.18 1.66
CA GLN A 73 0.37 2.56 0.34
C GLN A 73 -0.62 1.54 -0.24
N ARG A 74 -0.42 0.24 0.02
CA ARG A 74 -1.38 -0.80 -0.37
C ARG A 74 -2.68 -0.73 0.41
N LEU A 75 -2.64 -0.45 1.71
CA LEU A 75 -3.85 -0.26 2.52
C LEU A 75 -4.68 0.94 1.99
N VAL A 76 -4.01 2.04 1.64
CA VAL A 76 -4.67 3.20 0.98
C VAL A 76 -5.31 2.80 -0.34
N ALA A 77 -4.62 2.03 -1.19
CA ALA A 77 -5.16 1.58 -2.46
C ALA A 77 -6.41 0.67 -2.28
N VAL A 78 -6.38 -0.22 -1.28
CA VAL A 78 -7.54 -1.06 -0.92
C VAL A 78 -8.71 -0.19 -0.46
N ARG A 79 -8.47 0.80 0.40
CA ARG A 79 -9.50 1.74 0.85
C ARG A 79 -10.18 2.45 -0.32
N LEU A 80 -9.39 3.02 -1.24
CA LEU A 80 -9.90 3.68 -2.44
C LEU A 80 -10.74 2.74 -3.33
N ALA A 81 -10.32 1.48 -3.47
CA ALA A 81 -11.07 0.49 -4.22
C ALA A 81 -12.43 0.16 -3.57
N VAL A 82 -12.47 0.05 -2.24
CA VAL A 82 -13.72 -0.15 -1.48
C VAL A 82 -14.63 1.06 -1.62
N ASP A 83 -14.11 2.29 -1.53
CA ASP A 83 -14.86 3.53 -1.72
C ASP A 83 -15.56 3.55 -3.08
N HIS A 84 -14.85 3.16 -4.14
CA HIS A 84 -15.43 3.06 -5.49
C HIS A 84 -16.54 2.00 -5.58
N LEU A 85 -16.39 0.86 -4.91
CA LEU A 85 -17.41 -0.19 -4.89
C LEU A 85 -18.68 0.27 -4.15
N VAL A 86 -18.52 0.92 -3.01
CA VAL A 86 -19.64 1.46 -2.21
C VAL A 86 -20.34 2.59 -2.96
N ALA A 87 -19.60 3.54 -3.53
CA ALA A 87 -20.16 4.62 -4.33
C ALA A 87 -20.85 4.14 -5.62
N GLY A 88 -20.36 3.04 -6.22
CA GLY A 88 -20.94 2.41 -7.41
C GLY A 88 -22.29 1.72 -7.14
N ARG A 89 -22.52 1.18 -5.92
CA ARG A 89 -23.79 0.55 -5.54
C ARG A 89 -24.96 1.55 -5.50
N GLY A 90 -24.73 2.79 -5.08
CA GLY A 90 -25.75 3.85 -5.07
C GLY A 90 -26.26 4.29 -6.45
N LYS A 91 -25.54 3.96 -7.54
CA LYS A 91 -25.97 4.24 -8.93
C LYS A 91 -26.63 3.04 -9.62
N SER A 92 -26.60 1.86 -9.00
CA SER A 92 -27.06 0.62 -9.64
C SER A 92 -28.57 0.41 -9.45
N GLU A 93 -29.17 0.83 -8.33
CA GLU A 93 -30.59 0.57 -8.07
C GLU A 93 -31.56 1.33 -8.99
N SER A 94 -31.13 2.41 -9.67
CA SER A 94 -31.94 3.08 -10.71
C SER A 94 -31.70 2.55 -12.13
N SER A 95 -30.85 1.54 -12.31
CA SER A 95 -30.37 1.10 -13.65
C SER A 95 -30.41 -0.42 -13.87
N VAL A 96 -31.00 -1.20 -12.94
CA VAL A 96 -31.07 -2.67 -13.00
C VAL A 96 -31.84 -3.20 -14.22
N GLU A 97 -32.63 -2.39 -14.92
CA GLU A 97 -33.35 -2.84 -16.12
C GLU A 97 -32.60 -2.72 -17.46
N ARG A 98 -31.37 -2.16 -17.53
CA ARG A 98 -30.78 -1.85 -18.85
C ARG A 98 -29.35 -2.30 -19.17
N ASN A 99 -28.66 -3.07 -18.32
CA ASN A 99 -27.26 -3.44 -18.64
C ASN A 99 -26.88 -4.87 -18.24
N ARG A 100 -27.64 -5.86 -18.72
CA ARG A 100 -27.21 -7.27 -18.68
C ARG A 100 -26.18 -7.66 -19.75
N ASP A 101 -25.70 -6.72 -20.56
CA ASP A 101 -24.86 -7.03 -21.74
C ASP A 101 -23.44 -6.42 -21.74
N ASN A 102 -22.99 -5.77 -20.66
CA ASN A 102 -21.71 -5.05 -20.64
C ASN A 102 -20.71 -5.52 -19.57
N THR A 103 -20.81 -6.76 -19.07
CA THR A 103 -19.86 -7.31 -18.09
C THR A 103 -18.52 -7.79 -18.67
N SER A 104 -18.14 -7.40 -19.90
CA SER A 104 -16.86 -7.82 -20.53
C SER A 104 -15.86 -6.70 -20.78
N LYS A 105 -15.97 -5.52 -20.13
CA LYS A 105 -14.99 -4.43 -20.30
C LYS A 105 -14.44 -3.84 -18.99
N ILE A 106 -14.15 -4.69 -18.01
CA ILE A 106 -13.24 -4.34 -16.90
C ILE A 106 -11.84 -4.90 -17.20
N GLY A 107 -11.40 -4.70 -18.44
CA GLY A 107 -10.07 -5.04 -18.92
C GLY A 107 -9.65 -3.94 -19.89
N GLU A 108 -8.45 -3.41 -19.68
CA GLU A 108 -7.78 -2.39 -20.50
C GLU A 108 -8.35 -0.96 -20.41
N LYS A 109 -7.89 -0.25 -19.37
CA LYS A 109 -7.38 1.11 -19.58
C LYS A 109 -5.97 1.22 -18.97
N LEU A 110 -5.06 0.42 -19.53
CA LEU A 110 -3.67 0.87 -19.71
C LEU A 110 -3.69 1.93 -20.84
N GLU A 111 -2.68 2.79 -20.90
CA GLU A 111 -2.56 3.93 -21.83
C GLU A 111 -3.20 5.24 -21.37
N THR A 112 -2.59 5.83 -20.35
CA THR A 112 -1.82 7.08 -20.44
C THR A 112 -1.54 7.50 -19.00
N GLY A 113 -0.27 7.65 -18.64
CA GLY A 113 0.11 8.24 -17.35
C GLY A 113 -0.45 9.65 -17.28
N SER A 114 -1.66 9.78 -16.75
CA SER A 114 -2.30 11.07 -16.58
C SER A 114 -1.56 11.79 -15.46
N THR A 115 -0.90 12.90 -15.78
CA THR A 115 -0.24 13.80 -14.81
C THR A 115 -1.25 14.48 -13.86
N SER A 116 -2.55 14.21 -14.05
CA SER A 116 -3.58 14.55 -13.07
C SER A 116 -3.27 13.91 -11.71
N GLU A 117 -3.60 14.59 -10.63
CA GLU A 117 -3.51 14.09 -9.25
C GLU A 117 -4.03 12.66 -9.08
N SER A 118 -5.16 12.33 -9.72
CA SER A 118 -5.74 10.96 -9.71
C SER A 118 -4.82 9.87 -10.30
N GLY A 119 -3.97 10.21 -11.25
CA GLY A 119 -2.99 9.30 -11.85
C GLY A 119 -1.74 9.08 -10.98
N LEU A 120 -1.48 9.98 -10.03
CA LEU A 120 -0.39 9.88 -9.06
C LEU A 120 -0.78 9.04 -7.82
N LEU A 121 -2.07 8.79 -7.62
CA LEU A 121 -2.59 7.97 -6.51
C LEU A 121 -2.61 6.46 -6.80
N ASN A 122 -1.99 6.04 -7.91
CA ASN A 122 -1.79 4.62 -8.19
C ASN A 122 -0.61 4.15 -7.35
N GLY A 123 -0.90 3.55 -6.18
CA GLY A 123 0.10 2.98 -5.29
C GLY A 123 1.03 1.96 -5.96
N PRO A 124 1.98 1.41 -5.19
CA PRO A 124 3.05 0.58 -5.73
C PRO A 124 2.49 -0.62 -6.48
N GLN A 125 3.09 -0.90 -7.64
CA GLN A 125 2.64 -1.98 -8.51
C GLN A 125 2.75 -3.35 -7.82
N MET A 126 1.86 -4.27 -8.19
CA MET A 126 1.93 -5.64 -7.70
C MET A 126 3.23 -6.33 -8.16
N PRO A 127 3.77 -7.28 -7.37
CA PRO A 127 4.94 -8.06 -7.78
C PRO A 127 4.68 -8.75 -9.13
N GLY A 128 5.63 -8.69 -10.06
CA GLY A 128 5.49 -9.19 -11.43
C GLY A 128 4.79 -8.24 -12.42
N LYS A 129 4.25 -7.11 -11.95
CA LYS A 129 3.80 -5.98 -12.78
C LYS A 129 4.67 -4.74 -12.60
N ALA A 130 5.47 -4.69 -11.54
CA ALA A 130 6.47 -3.66 -11.33
C ALA A 130 7.55 -3.73 -12.42
N LYS A 131 7.94 -2.57 -12.94
CA LYS A 131 9.14 -2.46 -13.78
C LYS A 131 10.36 -2.84 -12.95
N SER A 132 11.27 -3.59 -13.55
CA SER A 132 12.58 -3.85 -12.97
C SER A 132 13.41 -2.57 -12.89
N GLN A 133 14.38 -2.52 -11.97
CA GLN A 133 15.28 -1.37 -11.85
C GLN A 133 16.00 -1.08 -13.17
N THR A 134 16.42 -2.10 -13.91
CA THR A 134 17.03 -1.95 -15.24
C THR A 134 16.10 -1.30 -16.25
N GLU A 135 14.80 -1.62 -16.24
CA GLU A 135 13.82 -0.95 -17.09
C GLU A 135 13.55 0.49 -16.65
N VAL A 136 13.66 0.78 -15.35
CA VAL A 136 13.57 2.14 -14.81
C VAL A 136 14.77 2.95 -15.27
N ASP A 137 15.99 2.43 -15.10
CA ASP A 137 17.23 3.09 -15.51
C ASP A 137 17.21 3.40 -17.01
N ALA A 138 16.80 2.43 -17.84
CA ALA A 138 16.65 2.64 -19.28
C ALA A 138 15.64 3.73 -19.65
N LEU A 139 14.64 4.03 -18.82
CA LEU A 139 13.73 5.16 -19.09
C LEU A 139 14.44 6.49 -18.87
N PHE A 140 15.28 6.60 -17.84
CA PHE A 140 16.02 7.82 -17.53
C PHE A 140 17.22 8.05 -18.44
N ASP A 141 17.86 6.98 -18.93
CA ASP A 141 18.94 7.06 -19.93
C ASP A 141 18.48 7.62 -21.28
N ASN A 142 17.16 7.63 -21.55
CA ASN A 142 16.57 8.19 -22.76
C ASN A 142 15.99 9.61 -22.56
N LEU A 143 16.17 10.22 -21.37
CA LEU A 143 15.82 11.61 -21.08
C LEU A 143 17.05 12.54 -21.25
N ASP A 144 17.63 12.56 -22.46
CA ASP A 144 18.56 13.62 -22.90
C ASP A 144 17.85 14.64 -23.80
#